data_AF-A0A6S5RR00-F1
#
_entry.id   AF-A0A6S5RR00-F1
#
_cell.length_a   1.000
_cell.length_b   1.000
_cell.length_c   1.000
_cell.angle_alpha   90.00
_cell.angle_beta   90.00
_cell.angle_gamma   90.00
#
_symmetry.space_group_name_H-M   'P 1'
#
loop_
_entity.id
_entity.type
_entity.pdbx_description
1 polymer ?
#
loop_
_entity_poly.entity_id
_entity_poly.type
_entity_poly.pdbx_seq_one_letter_code
_entity_poly.pdbx_strand_id
1 'polypeptide(L)'
;MQTRTYTPASIARACARWLFRLLLVLLLIPVSAYLVFVVTRFLPAKSELDASLVPYQGPAPHLRMLRGLVWANVQGNPAHPTPGHWLDGPDARITGQVARFITAKEDLYRSSLWRHLDGIAWQLSLNISYDPEAMAALWSAQVISPAGKGMEATALHYFGRPLRELDCHDLAALVVMVRAPRYFAPGSEASERFIHQTGLEAACGQPVTDSADAS
;
A
#
# COMPACT_ATOMS: atom_id res chain seq x y z
N MET A 1 -1.31 45.56 48.79
CA MET A 1 -1.54 45.00 47.44
C MET A 1 -0.27 45.18 46.63
N GLN A 2 0.49 44.11 46.36
CA GLN A 2 1.67 44.18 45.49
C GLN A 2 1.20 44.10 44.02
N THR A 3 1.28 45.21 43.29
CA THR A 3 1.08 45.26 41.85
C THR A 3 2.26 44.58 41.16
N ARG A 4 2.07 43.35 40.67
CA ARG A 4 3.06 42.70 39.79
C ARG A 4 3.17 43.51 38.51
N THR A 5 4.29 44.20 38.33
CA THR A 5 4.66 44.86 37.08
C THR A 5 5.09 43.80 36.07
N TYR A 6 4.23 43.51 35.10
CA TYR A 6 4.55 42.62 33.99
C TYR A 6 5.44 43.37 32.99
N THR A 7 6.71 42.98 32.90
CA THR A 7 7.58 43.46 31.83
C THR A 7 7.22 42.77 30.52
N PRO A 8 7.40 43.43 29.35
CA PRO A 8 7.16 42.81 28.04
C PRO A 8 7.86 41.45 27.88
N ALA A 9 9.07 41.32 28.43
CA ALA A 9 9.85 40.08 28.43
C ALA A 9 9.25 38.96 29.31
N SER A 10 8.49 39.30 30.37
CA SER A 10 7.78 38.32 31.19
C SER A 10 6.53 37.78 30.50
N ILE A 11 5.80 38.65 29.79
CA ILE A 11 4.63 38.30 28.99
C ILE A 11 5.05 37.42 27.80
N ALA A 12 6.08 37.83 27.06
CA ALA A 12 6.61 37.05 25.92
C ALA A 12 7.02 35.62 26.33
N ARG A 13 7.72 35.45 27.46
CA ARG A 13 8.09 34.12 27.98
C ARG A 13 6.89 33.30 28.44
N ALA A 14 5.81 33.91 28.92
CA ALA A 14 4.59 33.21 29.28
C ALA A 14 3.85 32.74 28.02
N CYS A 15 3.71 33.62 27.01
CA CYS A 15 3.11 33.28 25.72
C CYS A 15 3.88 32.17 24.99
N ALA A 16 5.21 32.23 24.94
CA ALA A 16 6.03 31.20 24.30
C ALA A 16 5.86 29.82 24.98
N ARG A 17 5.83 29.78 26.32
CA ARG A 17 5.57 28.53 27.07
C ARG A 17 4.17 27.97 26.82
N TRP A 18 3.18 28.86 26.73
CA TRP A 18 1.81 28.46 26.40
C TRP A 18 1.70 27.91 24.97
N LEU A 19 2.29 28.60 23.99
CA LEU A 19 2.36 28.13 22.60
C LEU A 19 3.08 26.78 22.48
N PHE A 20 4.20 26.61 23.17
CA PHE A 20 4.93 25.34 23.19
C PHE A 20 4.08 24.21 23.78
N ARG A 21 3.37 24.44 24.89
CA ARG A 21 2.46 23.45 25.48
C ARG A 21 1.31 23.11 24.54
N LEU A 22 0.73 24.12 23.89
CA LEU A 22 -0.35 23.91 22.92
C LEU A 22 0.12 23.07 21.74
N LEU A 23 1.30 23.38 21.18
CA LEU A 23 1.91 22.61 20.11
C LEU A 23 2.22 21.17 20.53
N LEU A 24 2.73 20.99 21.75
CA LEU A 24 3.00 19.65 22.30
C LEU A 24 1.72 18.83 22.45
N VAL A 25 0.63 19.41 22.95
CA VAL A 25 -0.68 18.73 23.02
C VAL A 25 -1.20 18.40 21.62
N LEU A 26 -1.09 19.33 20.68
CA LEU A 26 -1.52 19.11 19.29
C LEU A 26 -0.75 17.97 18.60
N LEU A 27 0.54 17.78 18.93
CA LEU A 27 1.35 16.68 18.41
C LEU A 27 1.10 15.35 19.14
N LEU A 28 0.78 15.38 20.44
CA LEU A 28 0.52 14.17 21.21
C LEU A 28 -0.78 13.47 20.79
N ILE A 29 -1.79 14.22 20.36
CA ILE A 29 -3.08 13.66 19.91
C ILE A 29 -2.90 12.67 18.74
N PRO A 30 -2.30 13.04 17.59
CA PRO A 30 -2.14 12.11 16.47
C PRO A 30 -1.19 10.95 16.81
N VAL A 31 -0.14 11.18 17.61
CA VAL A 31 0.75 10.10 18.06
C VAL A 31 -0.01 9.08 18.91
N SER A 32 -0.80 9.55 19.88
CA SER A 32 -1.60 8.67 20.73
C SER A 32 -2.66 7.92 19.93
N ALA A 33 -3.34 8.61 19.01
CA ALA A 33 -4.32 7.99 18.12
C ALA A 33 -3.69 6.92 17.23
N TYR A 34 -2.49 7.17 16.69
CA TYR A 34 -1.74 6.19 15.91
C TYR A 34 -1.31 4.99 16.76
N LEU A 35 -0.82 5.19 17.98
CA LEU A 35 -0.47 4.09 18.88
C LEU A 35 -1.68 3.22 19.22
N VAL A 36 -2.84 3.84 19.46
CA VAL A 36 -4.11 3.11 19.65
C VAL A 36 -4.45 2.30 18.40
N PHE A 37 -4.35 2.89 17.20
CA PHE A 37 -4.56 2.18 15.94
C PHE A 37 -3.63 0.96 15.81
N VAL A 38 -2.34 1.13 16.12
CA VAL A 38 -1.35 0.05 16.02
C VAL A 38 -1.75 -1.13 16.91
N VAL A 39 -2.07 -0.86 18.18
CA VAL A 39 -2.39 -1.91 19.15
C VAL A 39 -3.74 -2.57 18.86
N THR A 40 -4.75 -1.79 18.47
CA THR A 40 -6.13 -2.29 18.35
C THR A 40 -6.46 -2.85 16.98
N ARG A 41 -5.73 -2.46 15.93
CA ARG A 41 -6.04 -2.81 14.55
C ARG A 41 -4.88 -3.47 13.82
N PHE A 42 -3.72 -2.83 13.81
CA PHE A 42 -2.59 -3.30 13.01
C PHE A 42 -1.96 -4.57 13.56
N LEU A 43 -1.59 -4.62 14.84
CA LEU A 43 -0.95 -5.79 15.45
C LEU A 43 -1.83 -7.05 15.40
N PRO A 44 -3.15 -6.99 15.68
CA PRO A 44 -4.02 -8.14 15.48
C PRO A 44 -4.02 -8.64 14.03
N ALA A 45 -4.18 -7.73 13.06
CA ALA A 45 -4.20 -8.07 11.65
C ALA A 45 -2.84 -8.55 11.12
N LYS A 46 -1.73 -8.11 11.72
CA LYS A 46 -0.38 -8.43 11.27
C LYS A 46 -0.15 -9.94 11.19
N SER A 47 -0.63 -10.70 12.17
CA SER A 47 -0.50 -12.16 12.16
C SER A 47 -1.17 -12.81 10.95
N GLU A 48 -2.35 -12.31 10.54
CA GLU A 48 -3.06 -12.78 9.36
C GLU A 48 -2.37 -12.34 8.07
N LEU A 49 -1.82 -11.12 8.03
CA LEU A 49 -1.04 -10.62 6.90
C LEU A 49 0.23 -11.45 6.69
N ASP A 50 0.98 -11.73 7.77
CA ASP A 50 2.18 -12.56 7.78
C ASP A 50 1.88 -14.00 7.34
N ALA A 51 0.73 -14.56 7.73
CA ALA A 51 0.31 -15.87 7.25
C ALA A 51 -0.06 -15.86 5.76
N SER A 52 -0.70 -14.78 5.29
CA SER A 52 -1.20 -14.67 3.91
C SER A 52 -0.10 -14.56 2.86
N LEU A 53 1.08 -14.07 3.24
CA LEU A 53 2.20 -13.87 2.31
C LEU A 53 3.08 -15.12 2.13
N VAL A 54 2.98 -16.12 3.03
CA VAL A 54 3.79 -17.36 2.97
C VAL A 54 3.74 -18.06 1.59
N PRO A 55 2.58 -18.22 0.92
CA PRO A 55 2.51 -18.85 -0.40
C PRO A 55 3.23 -18.07 -1.52
N TYR A 56 3.52 -16.79 -1.27
CA TYR A 56 4.11 -15.86 -2.24
C TYR A 56 5.58 -15.55 -1.93
N GLN A 57 6.17 -16.21 -0.92
CA GLN A 57 7.57 -16.07 -0.57
C GLN A 57 8.46 -17.08 -1.30
N GLY A 58 9.73 -16.69 -1.47
CA GLY A 58 10.79 -17.58 -1.94
C GLY A 58 11.28 -17.29 -3.36
N PRO A 59 12.28 -18.07 -3.82
CA PRO A 59 13.00 -17.80 -5.06
C PRO A 59 12.33 -18.37 -6.31
N ALA A 60 11.09 -18.89 -6.20
CA ALA A 60 10.42 -19.57 -7.29
C ALA A 60 10.31 -18.66 -8.53
N PRO A 61 10.58 -19.16 -9.75
CA PRO A 61 10.60 -18.32 -10.96
C PRO A 61 9.32 -17.53 -11.19
N HIS A 62 8.15 -18.16 -11.05
CA HIS A 62 6.85 -17.51 -11.21
C HIS A 62 6.61 -16.39 -10.18
N LEU A 63 7.07 -16.55 -8.94
CA LEU A 63 6.97 -15.52 -7.90
C LEU A 63 7.90 -14.33 -8.20
N ARG A 64 9.09 -14.58 -8.75
CA ARG A 64 9.99 -13.50 -9.21
C ARG A 64 9.37 -12.72 -10.37
N MET A 65 8.82 -13.42 -11.37
CA MET A 65 8.11 -12.78 -12.50
C MET A 65 6.92 -11.96 -12.00
N LEU A 66 6.09 -12.54 -11.12
CA LEU A 66 4.95 -11.86 -10.54
C LEU A 66 5.35 -10.59 -9.80
N ARG A 67 6.41 -10.64 -8.97
CA ARG A 67 6.92 -9.44 -8.28
C ARG A 67 7.35 -8.36 -9.28
N GLY A 68 8.13 -8.71 -10.31
CA GLY A 68 8.53 -7.76 -11.35
C GLY A 68 7.34 -7.11 -12.06
N LEU A 69 6.35 -7.92 -12.44
CA LEU A 69 5.11 -7.45 -13.07
C LEU A 69 4.29 -6.52 -12.16
N VAL A 70 4.14 -6.88 -10.88
CA VAL A 70 3.43 -6.05 -9.89
C VAL A 70 4.08 -4.69 -9.78
N TRP A 71 5.40 -4.65 -9.62
CA TRP A 71 6.15 -3.39 -9.55
C TRP A 71 5.99 -2.55 -10.81
N ALA A 72 6.22 -3.15 -11.99
CA ALA A 72 6.09 -2.45 -13.26
C ALA A 72 4.67 -1.89 -13.49
N ASN A 73 3.63 -2.67 -13.18
CA ASN A 73 2.25 -2.22 -13.33
C ASN A 73 1.87 -1.12 -12.34
N VAL A 74 2.30 -1.22 -11.08
CA VAL A 74 2.03 -0.19 -10.05
C VAL A 74 2.77 1.12 -10.38
N GLN A 75 4.00 1.04 -10.89
CA GLN A 75 4.76 2.21 -11.34
C GLN A 75 4.16 2.86 -12.59
N GLY A 76 3.75 2.04 -13.57
CA GLY A 76 3.08 2.49 -14.79
C GLY A 76 1.63 2.96 -14.60
N ASN A 77 1.07 2.82 -13.38
CA ASN A 77 -0.25 3.32 -13.03
C ASN A 77 -0.09 4.60 -12.18
N PRO A 78 -0.22 5.81 -12.76
CA PRO A 78 -0.32 7.01 -11.95
C PRO A 78 -1.59 6.90 -11.12
N ALA A 79 -1.45 6.60 -9.82
CA ALA A 79 -2.52 6.84 -8.87
C ALA A 79 -2.90 8.32 -8.95
N HIS A 80 -4.19 8.64 -8.78
CA HIS A 80 -4.61 10.03 -8.69
C HIS A 80 -3.83 10.67 -7.53
N PRO A 81 -3.21 11.84 -7.74
CA PRO A 81 -2.32 12.43 -6.75
C PRO A 81 -3.09 12.65 -5.45
N THR A 82 -2.77 11.85 -4.44
CA THR A 82 -3.15 12.15 -3.06
C THR A 82 -2.33 13.35 -2.59
N PRO A 83 -2.89 14.27 -1.79
CA PRO A 83 -2.15 15.43 -1.32
C PRO A 83 -0.95 14.96 -0.47
N GLY A 84 0.25 15.11 -1.03
CA GLY A 84 1.51 14.69 -0.40
C GLY A 84 2.42 13.96 -1.38
N HIS A 85 3.08 14.70 -2.28
CA HIS A 85 4.01 14.18 -3.30
C HIS A 85 5.23 13.41 -2.75
N TRP A 86 5.59 13.60 -1.48
CA TRP A 86 6.58 12.81 -0.75
C TRP A 86 6.16 11.35 -0.47
N LEU A 87 4.90 10.97 -0.75
CA LEU A 87 4.38 9.61 -0.72
C LEU A 87 4.17 9.03 -2.14
N ASP A 88 4.74 9.64 -3.18
CA ASP A 88 4.53 9.21 -4.58
C ASP A 88 5.63 8.27 -5.12
N GLY A 89 6.56 7.86 -4.25
CA GLY A 89 7.58 6.85 -4.59
C GLY A 89 6.97 5.50 -4.98
N PRO A 90 7.69 4.68 -5.77
CA PRO A 90 7.19 3.38 -6.22
C PRO A 90 6.68 2.52 -5.05
N ASP A 91 7.42 2.50 -3.94
CA ASP A 91 7.10 1.72 -2.74
C ASP A 91 5.83 2.20 -2.03
N ALA A 92 5.58 3.50 -2.06
CA ALA A 92 4.40 4.10 -1.46
C ALA A 92 3.13 3.81 -2.29
N ARG A 93 3.24 3.65 -3.61
CA ARG A 93 2.10 3.29 -4.47
C ARG A 93 1.63 1.86 -4.23
N ILE A 94 2.56 0.91 -4.12
CA ILE A 94 2.19 -0.49 -3.83
C ILE A 94 1.61 -0.59 -2.41
N THR A 95 2.25 0.07 -1.44
CA THR A 95 1.77 0.12 -0.05
C THR A 95 0.38 0.74 0.05
N GLY A 96 0.13 1.81 -0.72
CA GLY A 96 -1.19 2.43 -0.81
C GLY A 96 -2.26 1.54 -1.43
N GLN A 97 -1.92 0.75 -2.45
CA GLN A 97 -2.85 -0.25 -3.00
C GLN A 97 -3.15 -1.36 -1.99
N VAL A 98 -2.14 -1.89 -1.30
CA VAL A 98 -2.31 -2.93 -0.28
C VAL A 98 -3.19 -2.41 0.87
N ALA A 99 -2.92 -1.19 1.37
CA ALA A 99 -3.75 -0.56 2.40
C ALA A 99 -5.21 -0.46 1.95
N ARG A 100 -5.46 -0.07 0.69
CA ARG A 100 -6.82 -0.03 0.12
C ARG A 100 -7.47 -1.40 0.03
N PHE A 101 -6.74 -2.46 -0.30
CA PHE A 101 -7.31 -3.82 -0.31
C PHE A 101 -7.74 -4.27 1.08
N ILE A 102 -6.95 -3.92 2.10
CA ILE A 102 -7.26 -4.23 3.51
C ILE A 102 -8.50 -3.46 3.99
N THR A 103 -8.60 -2.15 3.67
CA THR A 103 -9.69 -1.30 4.16
C THR A 103 -10.97 -1.36 3.31
N ALA A 104 -10.92 -1.93 2.11
CA ALA A 104 -12.01 -1.88 1.12
C ALA A 104 -13.40 -2.25 1.65
N LYS A 105 -13.50 -3.20 2.60
CA LYS A 105 -14.77 -3.63 3.19
C LYS A 105 -15.32 -2.66 4.23
N GLU A 106 -14.44 -1.98 4.96
CA GLU A 106 -14.82 -1.04 6.02
C GLU A 106 -15.12 0.37 5.49
N ASP A 107 -14.56 0.70 4.32
CA ASP A 107 -14.68 2.00 3.67
C ASP A 107 -16.12 2.35 3.27
N LEU A 108 -17.02 1.37 3.15
CA LEU A 108 -18.43 1.58 2.79
C LEU A 108 -19.25 2.32 3.86
N TYR A 109 -18.78 2.33 5.12
CA TYR A 109 -19.55 2.84 6.26
C TYR A 109 -18.93 4.07 6.95
N ARG A 110 -17.81 4.61 6.44
CA ARG A 110 -17.06 5.70 7.08
C ARG A 110 -17.08 6.99 6.29
N SER A 111 -16.90 8.13 6.99
CA SER A 111 -16.76 9.43 6.34
C SER A 111 -15.45 9.52 5.54
N SER A 112 -15.43 10.41 4.53
CA SER A 112 -14.26 10.60 3.67
C SER A 112 -12.97 10.90 4.46
N LEU A 113 -13.03 11.73 5.50
CA LEU A 113 -11.86 12.06 6.32
C LEU A 113 -11.31 10.84 7.08
N TRP A 114 -12.18 10.07 7.72
CA TRP A 114 -11.77 8.86 8.45
C TRP A 114 -11.14 7.83 7.53
N ARG A 115 -11.65 7.68 6.30
CA ARG A 115 -11.05 6.80 5.29
C ARG A 115 -9.61 7.20 4.94
N HIS A 116 -9.34 8.49 4.79
CA HIS A 116 -7.97 8.95 4.49
C HIS A 116 -7.04 8.76 5.69
N LEU A 117 -7.48 9.08 6.91
CA LEU A 117 -6.67 8.88 8.13
C LEU A 117 -6.37 7.39 8.38
N ASP A 118 -7.36 6.52 8.18
CA ASP A 118 -7.17 5.07 8.32
C ASP A 118 -6.22 4.55 7.23
N GLY A 119 -6.38 5.00 5.99
CA GLY A 119 -5.47 4.67 4.89
C GLY A 119 -4.02 5.09 5.18
N ILE A 120 -3.80 6.29 5.70
CA ILE A 120 -2.46 6.78 6.09
C ILE A 120 -1.88 5.94 7.23
N ALA A 121 -2.68 5.60 8.24
CA ALA A 121 -2.22 4.79 9.36
C ALA A 121 -1.82 3.37 8.93
N TRP A 122 -2.59 2.76 8.02
CA TRP A 122 -2.25 1.49 7.39
C TRP A 122 -0.99 1.59 6.55
N GLN A 123 -0.88 2.58 5.66
CA GLN A 123 0.30 2.77 4.84
C GLN A 123 1.58 2.93 5.67
N LEU A 124 1.53 3.77 6.71
CA LEU A 124 2.67 3.98 7.61
C LEU A 124 3.08 2.66 8.30
N SER A 125 2.10 1.92 8.83
CA SER A 125 2.37 0.69 9.58
C SER A 125 2.91 -0.42 8.66
N LEU A 126 2.39 -0.51 7.43
CA LEU A 126 2.88 -1.43 6.40
C LEU A 126 4.32 -1.08 6.01
N ASN A 127 4.62 0.18 5.76
CA ASN A 127 5.97 0.64 5.37
C ASN A 127 7.02 0.43 6.47
N ILE A 128 6.62 0.52 7.74
CA ILE A 128 7.51 0.22 8.88
C ILE A 128 7.76 -1.29 9.02
N SER A 129 6.80 -2.12 8.65
CA SER A 129 6.79 -3.55 9.03
C SER A 129 7.22 -4.51 7.93
N TYR A 130 7.22 -4.09 6.66
CA TYR A 130 7.46 -4.94 5.51
C TYR A 130 8.48 -4.31 4.55
N ASP A 131 9.42 -5.11 4.09
CA ASP A 131 10.34 -4.75 3.02
C ASP A 131 9.66 -4.74 1.64
N PRO A 132 10.31 -4.23 0.58
CA PRO A 132 9.74 -4.19 -0.77
C PRO A 132 9.35 -5.57 -1.33
N GLU A 133 10.11 -6.63 -1.04
CA GLU A 133 9.78 -7.97 -1.55
C GLU A 133 8.51 -8.52 -0.88
N ALA A 134 8.42 -8.37 0.44
CA ALA A 134 7.26 -8.72 1.23
C ALA A 134 6.04 -7.90 0.82
N MET A 135 6.21 -6.64 0.42
CA MET A 135 5.10 -5.79 -0.04
C MET A 135 4.49 -6.31 -1.35
N ALA A 136 5.31 -6.78 -2.29
CA ALA A 136 4.81 -7.39 -3.52
C ALA A 136 4.11 -8.74 -3.26
N ALA A 137 4.66 -9.56 -2.37
CA ALA A 137 4.01 -10.79 -1.93
C ALA A 137 2.67 -10.52 -1.22
N LEU A 138 2.64 -9.51 -0.36
CA LEU A 138 1.43 -9.09 0.35
C LEU A 138 0.39 -8.53 -0.63
N TRP A 139 0.81 -7.76 -1.63
CA TRP A 139 -0.06 -7.33 -2.72
C TRP A 139 -0.70 -8.53 -3.40
N SER A 140 0.09 -9.53 -3.80
CA SER A 140 -0.43 -10.76 -4.44
C SER A 140 -1.40 -11.54 -3.55
N ALA A 141 -1.19 -11.53 -2.24
CA ALA A 141 -2.06 -12.19 -1.26
C ALA A 141 -3.37 -11.42 -1.00
N GLN A 142 -3.34 -10.08 -1.06
CA GLN A 142 -4.46 -9.23 -0.67
C GLN A 142 -5.36 -8.81 -1.83
N VAL A 143 -4.93 -9.01 -3.08
CA VAL A 143 -5.74 -8.72 -4.28
C VAL A 143 -7.12 -9.35 -4.17
N ILE A 144 -8.14 -8.57 -4.48
CA ILE A 144 -9.53 -9.02 -4.53
C ILE A 144 -9.92 -9.24 -5.99
N SER A 145 -10.36 -10.45 -6.30
CA SER A 145 -10.90 -10.81 -7.60
C SER A 145 -12.32 -11.39 -7.46
N PRO A 146 -13.06 -11.57 -8.57
CA PRO A 146 -14.37 -12.23 -8.53
C PRO A 146 -14.33 -13.64 -7.92
N ALA A 147 -13.16 -14.30 -7.95
CA ALA A 147 -12.96 -15.66 -7.45
C ALA A 147 -12.66 -15.73 -5.95
N GLY A 148 -12.38 -14.59 -5.31
CA GLY A 148 -11.96 -14.52 -3.92
C GLY A 148 -10.73 -13.64 -3.72
N LYS A 149 -10.01 -13.91 -2.63
CA LYS A 149 -8.83 -13.15 -2.22
C LYS A 149 -7.56 -13.90 -2.63
N GLY A 150 -6.59 -13.18 -3.19
CA GLY A 150 -5.27 -13.69 -3.57
C GLY A 150 -5.14 -14.08 -5.04
N MET A 151 -3.92 -14.04 -5.54
CA MET A 151 -3.59 -14.35 -6.94
C MET A 151 -3.72 -15.83 -7.29
N GLU A 152 -3.60 -16.73 -6.33
CA GLU A 152 -3.74 -18.18 -6.58
C GLU A 152 -5.18 -18.53 -6.96
N ALA A 153 -6.14 -18.03 -6.16
CA ALA A 153 -7.57 -18.20 -6.45
C ALA A 153 -7.95 -17.56 -7.79
N THR A 154 -7.30 -16.45 -8.14
CA THR A 154 -7.54 -15.73 -9.40
C THR A 154 -6.97 -16.49 -10.60
N ALA A 155 -5.76 -17.05 -10.49
CA ALA A 155 -5.15 -17.91 -11.51
C ALA A 155 -6.03 -19.12 -11.83
N LEU A 156 -6.48 -19.81 -10.78
CA LEU A 156 -7.38 -20.96 -10.93
C LEU A 156 -8.70 -20.60 -11.59
N HIS A 157 -9.25 -19.42 -11.31
CA HIS A 157 -10.53 -18.99 -11.88
C HIS A 157 -10.45 -18.65 -13.37
N TYR A 158 -9.42 -17.91 -13.80
CA TYR A 158 -9.33 -17.47 -15.19
C TYR A 158 -8.63 -18.47 -16.11
N PHE A 159 -7.67 -19.24 -15.59
CA PHE A 159 -6.83 -20.13 -16.39
C PHE A 159 -7.00 -21.61 -16.06
N GLY A 160 -7.74 -21.96 -14.99
CA GLY A 160 -7.90 -23.34 -14.55
C GLY A 160 -6.60 -24.01 -14.06
N ARG A 161 -5.54 -23.23 -13.84
CA ARG A 161 -4.18 -23.69 -13.52
C ARG A 161 -3.64 -22.94 -12.30
N PRO A 162 -2.80 -23.58 -11.48
CA PRO A 162 -2.15 -22.92 -10.36
C PRO A 162 -1.18 -21.84 -10.84
N LEU A 163 -0.93 -20.83 -10.01
CA LEU A 163 -0.11 -19.66 -10.36
C LEU A 163 1.30 -20.03 -10.86
N ARG A 164 1.85 -21.14 -10.33
CA ARG A 164 3.17 -21.66 -10.70
C ARG A 164 3.29 -22.19 -12.13
N GLU A 165 2.16 -22.48 -12.77
CA GLU A 165 2.07 -23.02 -14.13
C GLU A 165 1.76 -21.94 -15.18
N LEU A 166 1.58 -20.69 -14.74
CA LEU A 166 1.34 -19.57 -15.62
C LEU A 166 2.66 -19.06 -16.19
N ASP A 167 2.62 -18.71 -17.47
CA ASP A 167 3.72 -18.03 -18.13
C ASP A 167 3.70 -16.52 -17.83
N CYS A 168 4.69 -15.80 -18.36
CA CYS A 168 4.80 -14.35 -18.16
C CYS A 168 3.56 -13.59 -18.63
N HIS A 169 2.97 -14.00 -19.75
CA HIS A 169 1.83 -13.32 -20.35
C HIS A 169 0.58 -13.49 -19.48
N ASP A 170 0.28 -14.73 -19.07
CA ASP A 170 -0.83 -15.06 -18.20
C ASP A 170 -0.71 -14.34 -16.84
N LEU A 171 0.51 -14.28 -16.28
CA LEU A 171 0.79 -13.51 -15.06
C LEU A 171 0.58 -12.01 -15.26
N ALA A 172 0.99 -11.45 -16.40
CA ALA A 172 0.79 -10.04 -16.72
C ALA A 172 -0.70 -9.70 -16.80
N ALA A 173 -1.50 -10.55 -17.44
CA ALA A 173 -2.95 -10.40 -17.51
C ALA A 173 -3.61 -10.39 -16.12
N LEU A 174 -3.18 -11.27 -15.20
CA LEU A 174 -3.64 -11.25 -13.81
C LEU A 174 -3.32 -9.94 -13.10
N VAL A 175 -2.12 -9.41 -13.29
CA VAL A 175 -1.68 -8.17 -12.64
C VAL A 175 -2.45 -6.95 -13.17
N VAL A 176 -2.66 -6.86 -14.48
CA VAL A 176 -3.41 -5.77 -15.11
C VAL A 176 -4.88 -5.78 -14.69
N MET A 177 -5.48 -6.97 -14.60
CA MET A 177 -6.87 -7.17 -14.17
C MET A 177 -7.21 -6.42 -12.89
N VAL A 178 -6.30 -6.39 -11.90
CA VAL A 178 -6.54 -5.77 -10.59
C VAL A 178 -6.94 -4.29 -10.67
N ARG A 179 -6.52 -3.58 -11.73
CA ARG A 179 -6.87 -2.16 -11.94
C ARG A 179 -8.37 -1.97 -12.12
N ALA A 180 -9.00 -2.86 -12.88
CA ALA A 180 -10.44 -2.87 -13.13
C ALA A 180 -10.87 -4.29 -13.56
N PRO A 181 -11.23 -5.17 -12.61
CA PRO A 181 -11.35 -6.61 -12.89
C PRO A 181 -12.34 -7.00 -13.99
N ARG A 182 -13.38 -6.20 -14.20
CA ARG A 182 -14.36 -6.44 -15.27
C ARG A 182 -13.88 -5.96 -16.64
N TYR A 183 -13.10 -4.89 -16.70
CA TYR A 183 -12.65 -4.29 -17.96
C TYR A 183 -11.37 -4.97 -18.47
N PHE A 184 -10.44 -5.25 -17.56
CA PHE A 184 -9.18 -5.91 -17.83
C PHE A 184 -9.22 -7.40 -17.46
N ALA A 185 -10.35 -8.07 -17.65
CA ALA A 185 -10.40 -9.53 -17.48
C ALA A 185 -9.35 -10.19 -18.40
N PRO A 186 -8.61 -11.21 -17.94
CA PRO A 186 -7.66 -11.94 -18.78
C PRO A 186 -8.27 -12.37 -20.12
N GLY A 187 -7.55 -12.14 -21.22
CA GLY A 187 -8.02 -12.37 -22.59
C GLY A 187 -8.95 -11.30 -23.17
N SER A 188 -9.30 -10.25 -22.41
CA SER A 188 -10.06 -9.12 -22.97
C SER A 188 -9.16 -8.26 -23.87
N GLU A 189 -9.72 -7.70 -24.94
CA GLU A 189 -8.98 -6.80 -25.85
C GLU A 189 -8.32 -5.62 -25.10
N ALA A 190 -8.96 -5.12 -24.05
CA ALA A 190 -8.42 -4.05 -23.22
C ALA A 190 -7.18 -4.50 -22.44
N SER A 191 -7.18 -5.72 -21.88
CA SER A 191 -6.02 -6.31 -21.21
C SER A 191 -4.87 -6.49 -22.18
N GLU A 192 -5.12 -7.16 -23.31
CA GLU A 192 -4.11 -7.45 -24.33
C GLU A 192 -3.45 -6.17 -24.86
N ARG A 193 -4.28 -5.18 -25.20
CA ARG A 193 -3.79 -3.90 -25.69
C ARG A 193 -2.93 -3.19 -24.65
N PHE A 194 -3.31 -3.24 -23.38
CA PHE A 194 -2.54 -2.61 -22.31
C PHE A 194 -1.18 -3.28 -22.11
N ILE A 195 -1.15 -4.61 -22.03
CA ILE A 195 0.09 -5.39 -21.88
C ILE A 195 1.07 -5.05 -23.01
N HIS A 196 0.58 -5.07 -24.25
CA HIS A 196 1.39 -4.75 -25.42
C HIS A 196 1.87 -3.29 -25.44
N GLN A 197 0.98 -2.32 -25.19
CA GLN A 197 1.32 -0.89 -25.24
C GLN A 197 2.32 -0.47 -24.16
N THR A 198 2.25 -1.09 -22.98
CA THR A 198 3.15 -0.78 -21.87
C THR A 198 4.44 -1.61 -21.89
N GLY A 199 4.53 -2.64 -22.74
CA GLY A 199 5.65 -3.57 -22.75
C GLY A 199 5.81 -4.29 -21.41
N LEU A 200 4.71 -4.53 -20.68
CA LEU A 200 4.74 -4.99 -19.29
C LEU A 200 5.51 -6.31 -19.12
N GLU A 201 5.46 -7.18 -20.12
CA GLU A 201 6.14 -8.48 -20.13
C GLU A 201 7.67 -8.37 -20.06
N ALA A 202 8.24 -7.22 -20.44
CA ALA A 202 9.68 -6.97 -20.27
C ALA A 202 10.11 -7.08 -18.80
N ALA A 203 9.18 -6.86 -17.85
CA ALA A 203 9.44 -6.95 -16.41
C ALA A 203 9.58 -8.40 -15.89
N CYS A 204 9.16 -9.42 -16.65
CA CYS A 204 9.28 -10.82 -16.22
C CYS A 204 10.75 -11.31 -16.13
N GLY A 205 11.64 -10.71 -16.92
CA GLY A 205 13.06 -11.08 -16.96
C GLY A 205 13.98 -10.21 -16.12
N GLN A 206 13.47 -9.13 -15.53
CA GLN A 206 14.29 -8.17 -14.78
C GLN A 206 14.42 -8.61 -13.31
N PRO A 207 15.62 -8.54 -12.70
CA PRO A 207 15.73 -8.59 -11.26
C PRO A 207 14.93 -7.42 -10.66
N VAL A 208 14.27 -7.64 -9.52
CA VAL A 208 13.60 -6.56 -8.77
C VAL A 208 14.72 -5.56 -8.43
N THR A 209 14.72 -4.39 -9.09
CA THR A 209 15.71 -3.36 -8.81
C THR A 209 15.42 -2.83 -7.42
N ASP A 210 16.34 -3.06 -6.49
CA ASP A 210 16.30 -2.43 -5.18
C ASP A 210 16.28 -0.91 -5.39
N SER A 211 15.20 -0.26 -4.99
CA SER A 211 15.06 1.21 -4.98
C SER A 211 16.07 1.90 -4.05
N ALA A 212 16.98 1.14 -3.42
CA ALA A 212 18.06 1.63 -2.56
C ALA A 212 19.25 2.23 -3.33
N ASP A 213 19.41 1.97 -4.64
CA ASP A 213 20.56 2.47 -5.41
C ASP A 213 20.33 3.85 -6.08
N ALA A 214 19.18 4.48 -5.86
CA ALA A 214 18.90 5.85 -6.28
C ALA A 214 19.06 6.82 -5.09
N SER A 215 20.29 6.97 -4.61
CA SER A 215 20.71 8.03 -3.67
C SER A 215 21.63 9.02 -4.36
#